data_AF-A0A0D0BW71-F1
#
_entry.id   AF-A0A0D0BW71-F1
#
_cell.length_a   1.000
_cell.length_b   1.000
_cell.length_c   1.000
_cell.angle_alpha   90.00
_cell.angle_beta   90.00
_cell.angle_gamma   90.00
#
_symmetry.space_group_name_H-M   'P 1'
#
loop_
_entity.id
_entity.type
_entity.pdbx_description
1 polymer ?
#
loop_
_entity_poly.entity_id
_entity_poly.type
_entity_poly.pdbx_seq_one_letter_code
_entity_poly.pdbx_strand_id
1 'polypeptide(L)' 'PHNLLIADYGLGLPGSVHDAYTFQHTRTYQEHGGLLGDQHWIWADSAYQPE' A
#
# COMPACT_ATOMS: atom_id res chain seq x y z
N PRO A 1 -24.18 2.30 -11.91
CA PRO A 1 -23.06 1.50 -12.48
C PRO A 1 -21.85 1.59 -11.55
N HIS A 2 -21.29 0.45 -11.14
CA HIS A 2 -20.15 0.38 -10.21
C HIS A 2 -18.90 0.04 -11.02
N ASN A 3 -18.05 1.04 -11.23
CA ASN A 3 -16.86 0.98 -12.08
C ASN A 3 -15.58 1.14 -11.24
N LEU A 4 -15.56 0.49 -10.08
CA LEU A 4 -14.35 0.35 -9.29
C LEU A 4 -13.50 -0.77 -9.89
N LEU A 5 -12.22 -0.48 -10.09
CA LEU A 5 -11.20 -1.41 -10.54
C LEU A 5 -10.13 -1.51 -9.46
N ILE A 6 -9.63 -2.72 -9.22
CA ILE A 6 -8.45 -2.92 -8.38
C ILE A 6 -7.25 -2.46 -9.20
N ALA A 7 -6.63 -1.35 -8.79
CA ALA A 7 -5.46 -0.78 -9.46
C ALA A 7 -4.15 -1.47 -9.04
N ASP A 8 -4.12 -2.03 -7.83
CA ASP A 8 -2.95 -2.70 -7.26
C ASP A 8 -3.37 -3.63 -6.10
N TYR A 9 -2.60 -4.69 -5.86
CA TYR A 9 -2.78 -5.58 -4.71
C TYR A 9 -1.44 -6.16 -4.25
N GLY A 10 -1.27 -6.29 -2.93
CA GLY A 10 -0.13 -6.97 -2.31
C GLY A 10 -0.62 -8.10 -1.41
N LEU A 11 0.13 -9.19 -1.34
CA LEU A 11 -0.18 -10.33 -0.45
C LEU A 11 0.78 -10.33 0.73
N GLY A 12 0.23 -10.14 1.93
CA GLY A 12 0.96 -10.20 3.20
C GLY A 12 1.10 -11.61 3.74
N LEU A 13 2.07 -11.81 4.63
CA LEU A 13 2.18 -13.06 5.38
C LEU A 13 1.02 -13.16 6.39
N PRO A 14 0.36 -14.32 6.52
CA PRO A 14 -0.63 -14.54 7.55
C PRO A 14 0.02 -14.41 8.94
N GLY A 15 -0.53 -13.54 9.80
CA GLY A 15 -0.03 -13.30 11.15
C GLY A 15 0.75 -11.99 11.28
N SER A 16 0.02 -10.89 11.44
CA SER A 16 0.49 -9.58 11.95
C SER A 16 1.82 -9.03 11.40
N VAL A 17 2.21 -9.36 10.18
CA VAL A 17 3.20 -8.56 9.47
C VAL A 17 2.43 -7.41 8.83
N HIS A 18 2.43 -6.27 9.53
CA HIS A 18 1.64 -5.06 9.30
C HIS A 18 1.30 -4.75 7.83
N ASP A 19 0.11 -4.21 7.56
CA ASP A 19 -0.34 -3.83 6.21
C ASP A 19 0.66 -2.90 5.50
N ALA A 20 1.32 -2.01 6.24
CA ALA A 20 2.45 -1.21 5.75
C ALA A 20 3.60 -2.04 5.13
N TYR A 21 3.92 -3.21 5.69
CA TYR A 21 4.97 -4.09 5.14
C TYR A 21 4.53 -4.66 3.79
N THR A 22 3.30 -5.17 3.70
CA THR A 22 2.76 -5.65 2.43
C THR A 22 2.66 -4.52 1.41
N PHE A 23 2.26 -3.33 1.86
CA PHE A 23 2.13 -2.14 1.04
C PHE A 23 3.45 -1.73 0.40
N GLN A 24 4.58 -1.81 1.12
CA GLN A 24 5.92 -1.51 0.59
C GLN A 24 6.32 -2.36 -0.63
N HIS A 25 5.71 -3.54 -0.78
CA HIS A 25 5.98 -4.45 -1.89
C HIS A 25 5.04 -4.25 -3.09
N THR A 26 4.08 -3.32 -2.99
CA THR A 26 3.14 -3.02 -4.08
C THR A 26 3.78 -2.10 -5.13
N ARG A 27 3.25 -2.16 -6.37
CA ARG A 27 3.72 -1.31 -7.47
C ARG A 27 3.47 0.17 -7.17
N THR A 28 2.32 0.46 -6.57
CA THR A 28 1.92 1.80 -6.15
C THR A 28 2.95 2.38 -5.21
N TYR A 29 3.45 1.61 -4.23
CA TYR A 29 4.52 2.08 -3.36
C TYR A 29 5.83 2.34 -4.10
N GLN A 30 6.27 1.40 -4.94
CA GLN A 30 7.57 1.48 -5.62
C GLN A 30 7.61 2.54 -6.73
N GLU A 31 6.49 2.76 -7.42
CA GLU A 31 6.40 3.62 -8.61
C GLU A 31 5.47 4.84 -8.39
N HIS A 32 5.12 5.20 -7.15
CA HIS A 32 4.15 6.27 -6.85
C HIS A 32 4.45 7.59 -7.57
N GLY A 33 5.72 7.98 -7.70
CA GLY A 33 6.10 9.21 -8.40
C GLY A 33 5.67 9.21 -9.87
N GLY A 34 5.79 8.08 -10.57
CA GLY A 34 5.34 7.94 -11.95
C GLY A 34 3.84 7.70 -12.10
N LEU A 35 3.23 7.02 -11.13
CA LEU A 35 1.81 6.66 -11.17
C LEU A 35 0.87 7.77 -10.70
N LEU A 36 1.28 8.53 -9.69
CA LEU A 36 0.46 9.54 -9.03
C LEU A 36 0.98 10.97 -9.27
N GLY A 37 2.27 11.15 -9.56
CA GLY A 37 2.88 12.46 -9.76
C GLY A 37 3.33 13.15 -8.47
N ASP A 38 4.11 14.21 -8.63
CA ASP A 38 4.96 14.79 -7.56
C ASP A 38 4.20 15.46 -6.39
N GLN A 39 2.89 15.70 -6.53
CA GLN A 39 2.06 16.37 -5.51
C GLN A 39 1.14 15.42 -4.76
N HIS A 40 1.33 14.11 -4.95
CA HIS A 40 0.50 13.07 -4.36
C HIS A 40 1.28 12.27 -3.33
N TRP A 41 0.58 11.89 -2.26
CA TRP A 41 1.14 11.14 -1.15
C TRP A 41 0.38 9.84 -0.99
N ILE A 42 1.11 8.79 -0.63
CA ILE A 42 0.55 7.49 -0.29
C ILE A 42 0.93 7.14 1.14
N TRP A 43 0.05 6.42 1.81
CA TRP A 43 0.26 5.96 3.18
C TRP A 43 -0.47 4.65 3.39
N ALA A 44 0.03 3.85 4.33
CA ALA A 44 -0.62 2.65 4.83
C ALA A 44 -0.56 2.68 6.35
N ASP A 45 -1.53 2.05 7.01
CA ASP A 45 -1.49 1.92 8.45
C ASP A 45 -0.40 0.93 8.85
N SER A 46 0.49 1.39 9.72
CA SER A 46 1.34 0.50 10.50
C SER A 46 0.65 0.32 11.85
N ALA A 47 0.39 -0.93 12.27
CA ALA A 47 0.01 -1.12 13.66
C ALA A 47 1.26 -0.89 14.52
N TYR A 48 1.18 0.04 15.46
CA TYR A 48 2.27 0.30 16.39
C TYR A 48 2.44 -0.92 17.30
N GLN A 49 3.64 -1.50 17.37
CA GLN A 49 3.96 -2.45 18.44
C GLN A 49 4.18 -1.63 19.71
N PRO A 50 3.37 -1.80 20.79
CA PRO A 50 3.72 -1.22 22.08
C PRO A 50 5.02 -1.87 22.57
N GLU A 51 5.94 -1.04 23.09
CA GLU A 51 7.21 -1.47 23.70
C GLU A 51 7.02 -2.42 24.89
#